data_AF-A0A914ZEX7-F1
#
_entry.id   AF-A0A914ZEX7-F1
#
_cell.length_a   1.000
_cell.length_b   1.000
_cell.length_c   1.000
_cell.angle_alpha   90.00
_cell.angle_beta   90.00
_cell.angle_gamma   90.00
#
_symmetry.space_group_name_H-M   'P 1'
#
loop_
_entity.id
_entity.type
_entity.pdbx_description
1 polymer ?
#
loop_
_entity_poly.entity_id
_entity_poly.type
_entity_poly.pdbx_seq_one_letter_code
_entity_poly.pdbx_strand_id
1 'polypeptide(L)'
;SLNGARSTLPLVGFGRYEVGCVDVMVADGEEGDAGILARIFYPAEDGISSKSDNCERPVWLPRREYLDGIALYRNTTPRKIHFLFDWLVGEKRINVGWQRDVYARSQETSSFPVVLFSHGLSACRHFYSIFCASLASYGFVVAAIEHRFVDDLFKKSTIALS
;
A
#
# COMPACT_ATOMS: atom_id res chain seq x y z
N SER A 1 -31.60 -1.83 8.88
CA SER A 1 -30.34 -1.94 9.61
C SER A 1 -29.48 -2.98 8.91
N LEU A 2 -28.63 -2.56 7.97
CA LEU A 2 -27.73 -3.43 7.21
C LEU A 2 -26.32 -3.17 7.72
N ASN A 3 -25.89 -4.03 8.65
CA ASN A 3 -24.64 -3.91 9.38
C ASN A 3 -23.43 -3.99 8.44
N GLY A 4 -22.75 -2.85 8.23
CA GLY A 4 -21.38 -2.65 8.68
C GLY A 4 -20.22 -3.50 8.11
N ALA A 5 -20.41 -4.36 7.12
CA ALA A 5 -19.31 -5.07 6.47
C ALA A 5 -18.56 -4.11 5.52
N ARG A 6 -17.61 -3.33 6.07
CA ARG A 6 -16.64 -2.54 5.30
C ARG A 6 -15.99 -3.47 4.25
N SER A 7 -16.14 -3.15 2.95
CA SER A 7 -15.73 -4.04 1.85
C SER A 7 -14.20 -4.18 1.80
N THR A 8 -13.70 -5.29 2.32
CA THR A 8 -12.27 -5.59 2.30
C THR A 8 -11.90 -6.34 1.04
N LEU A 9 -10.76 -6.01 0.44
CA LEU A 9 -10.21 -6.75 -0.69
C LEU A 9 -9.86 -8.17 -0.25
N PRO A 10 -10.22 -9.19 -1.05
CA PRO A 10 -9.85 -10.57 -0.75
C PRO A 10 -8.33 -10.72 -0.86
N LEU A 11 -7.73 -11.49 0.05
CA LEU A 11 -6.35 -11.93 -0.09
C LEU A 11 -6.29 -13.02 -1.16
N VAL A 12 -5.23 -13.03 -1.99
CA VAL A 12 -5.03 -14.05 -3.04
C VAL A 12 -4.66 -15.41 -2.44
N GLY A 13 -4.05 -15.42 -1.25
CA GLY A 13 -3.72 -16.63 -0.49
C GLY A 13 -3.48 -16.31 0.98
N PHE A 14 -3.70 -17.31 1.83
CA PHE A 14 -3.53 -17.24 3.29
C PHE A 14 -2.40 -18.18 3.70
N GLY A 15 -1.29 -17.62 4.16
CA GLY A 15 -0.22 -18.36 4.81
C GLY A 15 -0.47 -18.52 6.31
N ARG A 16 0.58 -18.90 7.04
CA ARG A 16 0.52 -19.20 8.49
C ARG A 16 0.42 -17.96 9.37
N TYR A 17 0.90 -16.81 8.89
CA TYR A 17 1.02 -15.61 9.69
C TYR A 17 -0.10 -14.62 9.36
N GLU A 18 -0.63 -13.96 10.40
CA GLU A 18 -1.35 -12.71 10.22
C GLU A 18 -0.41 -11.63 9.65
N VAL A 19 -0.99 -10.61 9.02
CA VAL A 19 -0.21 -9.61 8.27
C VAL A 19 -0.42 -8.22 8.84
N GLY A 20 0.71 -7.59 9.18
CA GLY A 20 0.80 -6.17 9.51
C GLY A 20 1.19 -5.32 8.30
N CYS A 21 0.82 -4.04 8.33
CA CYS A 21 1.20 -3.08 7.30
C CYS A 21 1.54 -1.71 7.91
N VAL A 22 2.59 -1.09 7.39
CA VAL A 22 3.02 0.28 7.77
C VAL A 22 3.60 1.02 6.56
N ASP A 23 3.43 2.34 6.51
CA ASP A 23 4.11 3.20 5.55
C ASP A 23 5.35 3.82 6.21
N VAL A 24 6.51 3.69 5.58
CA VAL A 24 7.79 4.25 6.02
C VAL A 24 8.28 5.24 4.97
N MET A 25 8.69 6.42 5.42
CA MET A 25 9.31 7.44 4.58
C MET A 25 10.73 7.67 5.08
N VAL A 26 11.71 7.39 4.22
CA VAL A 26 13.12 7.66 4.46
C VAL A 26 13.49 8.87 3.62
N ALA A 27 13.80 9.99 4.25
CA ALA A 27 14.31 11.18 3.58
C ALA A 27 15.83 11.27 3.82
N ASP A 28 16.60 11.47 2.75
CA ASP A 28 18.04 11.71 2.84
C ASP A 28 18.30 13.19 2.53
N GLY A 29 18.78 13.95 3.53
CA GLY A 29 19.28 15.33 3.37
C GLY A 29 18.30 16.51 3.57
N GLU A 30 18.88 17.68 3.89
CA GLU A 30 18.21 18.95 4.23
C GLU A 30 17.40 19.59 3.07
N GLU A 31 17.55 19.09 1.83
CA GLU A 31 16.87 19.61 0.63
C GLU A 31 15.58 18.86 0.23
N GLY A 32 15.10 17.88 1.01
CA GLY A 32 13.71 17.40 0.98
C GLY A 32 13.21 16.62 -0.25
N ASP A 33 13.94 16.63 -1.37
CA ASP A 33 13.45 16.12 -2.66
C ASP A 33 13.85 14.67 -2.96
N ALA A 34 14.81 14.09 -2.23
CA ALA A 34 15.37 12.75 -2.49
C ALA A 34 14.90 11.67 -1.48
N GLY A 35 13.63 11.67 -1.08
CA GLY A 35 13.10 10.66 -0.14
C GLY A 35 12.45 9.44 -0.79
N ILE A 36 12.66 8.26 -0.21
CA ILE A 36 11.98 7.01 -0.58
C ILE A 36 10.76 6.82 0.31
N LEU A 37 9.59 6.60 -0.29
CA LEU A 37 8.39 6.19 0.42
C LEU A 37 8.18 4.70 0.14
N ALA A 38 7.92 3.89 1.16
CA ALA A 38 7.67 2.48 1.01
C ALA A 38 6.52 2.03 1.90
N ARG A 39 5.71 1.09 1.43
CA ARG A 39 4.75 0.35 2.24
C ARG A 39 5.31 -1.01 2.59
N ILE A 40 5.51 -1.27 3.88
CA ILE A 40 6.06 -2.52 4.38
C ILE A 40 4.91 -3.42 4.83
N PHE A 41 4.90 -4.65 4.35
CA PHE A 41 4.06 -5.74 4.81
C PHE A 41 4.94 -6.75 5.54
N TYR A 42 4.50 -7.20 6.71
CA TYR A 42 5.31 -8.08 7.56
C TYR A 42 4.43 -9.10 8.30
N PRO A 43 4.99 -10.25 8.70
CA PRO A 43 4.31 -11.20 9.57
C PRO A 43 4.03 -10.55 10.93
N ALA A 44 2.78 -10.59 11.36
CA ALA A 44 2.31 -10.06 12.64
C ALA A 44 1.88 -11.19 13.58
N GLU A 45 1.81 -10.90 14.88
CA GLU A 45 1.28 -11.84 15.86
C GLU A 45 -0.23 -12.07 15.68
N ASP A 46 -0.67 -13.27 16.04
CA ASP A 46 -2.08 -13.63 16.02
C ASP A 46 -2.85 -12.77 17.03
N GLY A 47 -3.98 -12.20 16.59
CA GLY A 47 -4.83 -11.32 17.41
C GLY A 47 -5.50 -11.96 18.63
N ILE A 48 -5.09 -13.18 19.00
CA ILE A 48 -5.57 -13.89 20.20
C ILE A 48 -4.98 -13.24 21.47
N SER A 49 -3.85 -12.53 21.37
CA SER A 49 -3.14 -11.93 22.51
C SER A 49 -3.36 -10.43 22.68
N SER A 50 -3.89 -9.71 21.68
CA SER A 50 -4.06 -8.26 21.73
C SER A 50 -5.47 -7.86 22.18
N LYS A 51 -5.54 -7.22 23.36
CA LYS A 51 -6.74 -6.66 24.02
C LYS A 51 -7.43 -5.50 23.28
N SER A 52 -7.26 -5.35 21.97
CA SER A 52 -7.83 -4.23 21.21
C SER A 52 -8.69 -4.72 20.05
N ASP A 53 -10.00 -4.72 20.29
CA ASP A 53 -11.09 -5.02 19.36
C ASP A 53 -11.24 -3.98 18.21
N ASN A 54 -10.20 -3.19 17.95
CA ASN A 54 -10.13 -2.19 16.89
C ASN A 54 -8.89 -2.42 16.03
N CYS A 55 -8.89 -3.53 15.30
CA CYS A 55 -7.89 -3.73 14.27
C CYS A 55 -8.22 -2.83 13.07
N GLU A 56 -7.65 -1.62 13.05
CA GLU A 56 -7.85 -0.67 11.97
C GLU A 56 -7.29 -1.25 10.66
N ARG A 57 -8.13 -1.26 9.64
CA ARG A 57 -7.76 -1.73 8.29
C ARG A 57 -7.56 -0.53 7.39
N PRO A 58 -6.37 -0.37 6.79
CA PRO A 58 -6.09 0.80 5.98
C PRO A 58 -6.88 0.76 4.67
N VAL A 59 -7.23 1.95 4.18
CA VAL A 59 -7.87 2.12 2.87
C VAL A 59 -6.90 1.68 1.78
N TRP A 60 -7.41 0.99 0.76
CA TRP A 60 -6.59 0.51 -0.34
C TRP A 60 -5.95 1.67 -1.08
N LEU A 61 -6.72 2.68 -1.46
CA LEU A 61 -6.24 3.90 -2.11
C LEU A 61 -6.69 5.13 -1.29
N PRO A 62 -5.81 5.71 -0.44
CA PRO A 62 -6.19 6.79 0.46
C PRO A 62 -6.29 8.16 -0.21
N ARG A 63 -5.62 8.34 -1.35
CA ARG A 63 -5.47 9.62 -2.04
C ARG A 63 -5.98 9.54 -3.47
N ARG A 64 -6.80 10.50 -3.86
CA ARG A 64 -7.42 10.56 -5.19
C ARG A 64 -6.44 11.08 -6.25
N GLU A 65 -5.39 11.76 -5.84
CA GLU A 65 -4.32 12.28 -6.70
C GLU A 65 -3.61 11.17 -7.49
N TYR A 66 -3.57 9.94 -6.96
CA TYR A 66 -3.08 8.79 -7.72
C TYR A 66 -3.92 8.49 -8.96
N LEU A 67 -5.24 8.75 -8.90
CA LEU A 67 -6.13 8.58 -10.04
C LEU A 67 -5.93 9.68 -11.09
N ASP A 68 -5.58 10.89 -10.66
CA ASP A 68 -5.24 11.99 -11.56
C ASP A 68 -3.95 11.66 -12.35
N GLY A 69 -2.94 11.09 -11.68
CA GLY A 69 -1.72 10.60 -12.35
C GLY A 69 -2.01 9.51 -13.38
N ILE A 70 -2.90 8.56 -13.08
CA ILE A 70 -3.34 7.52 -14.03
C ILE A 70 -4.09 8.13 -15.21
N ALA A 71 -4.95 9.11 -14.96
CA ALA A 71 -5.70 9.81 -16.01
C ALA A 71 -4.76 10.54 -16.97
N LEU A 72 -3.76 11.24 -16.42
CA LEU A 72 -2.72 11.91 -17.18
C LEU A 72 -1.92 10.91 -18.04
N TYR A 73 -1.45 9.81 -17.45
CA TYR A 73 -0.70 8.78 -18.17
C TYR A 73 -1.52 8.13 -19.30
N ARG A 74 -2.81 7.91 -19.08
CA ARG A 74 -3.75 7.34 -20.08
C ARG A 74 -4.32 8.38 -21.05
N ASN A 75 -3.83 9.62 -21.02
CA ASN A 75 -4.32 10.73 -21.84
C ASN A 75 -5.86 10.85 -21.82
N THR A 76 -6.46 10.71 -20.64
CA THR A 76 -7.91 10.65 -20.41
C THR A 76 -8.31 11.67 -19.34
N THR A 77 -9.55 12.17 -19.38
CA THR A 77 -10.04 13.11 -18.35
C THR A 77 -10.11 12.45 -16.96
N PRO A 78 -9.59 13.09 -15.90
CA PRO A 78 -9.67 12.56 -14.52
C PRO A 78 -11.07 12.17 -14.09
N ARG A 79 -12.09 12.96 -14.46
CA ARG A 79 -13.50 12.66 -14.16
C ARG A 79 -13.95 11.27 -14.61
N LYS A 80 -13.47 10.78 -15.76
CA LYS A 80 -13.79 9.43 -16.26
C LYS A 80 -13.15 8.35 -15.39
N ILE A 81 -11.91 8.56 -14.95
CA ILE A 81 -11.19 7.62 -14.08
C ILE A 81 -11.77 7.61 -12.67
N HIS A 82 -12.05 8.78 -12.09
CA HIS A 82 -12.74 8.90 -10.79
C HIS A 82 -14.09 8.20 -10.81
N PHE A 83 -14.91 8.47 -11.83
CA PHE A 83 -16.21 7.81 -11.98
C PHE A 83 -16.07 6.28 -12.08
N LEU A 84 -15.14 5.79 -12.91
CA LEU A 84 -14.87 4.37 -13.04
C LEU A 84 -14.39 3.75 -11.72
N PHE A 85 -13.53 4.45 -10.98
CA PHE A 85 -13.00 4.02 -9.69
C PHE A 85 -14.09 3.96 -8.62
N ASP A 86 -14.91 5.01 -8.51
CA ASP A 86 -16.01 5.06 -7.56
C ASP A 86 -17.05 3.96 -7.86
N TRP A 87 -17.29 3.66 -9.15
CA TRP A 87 -18.21 2.61 -9.57
C TRP A 87 -17.69 1.17 -9.31
N LEU A 88 -16.42 0.89 -9.60
CA LEU A 88 -15.85 -0.46 -9.50
C LEU A 88 -15.23 -0.79 -8.14
N VAL A 89 -14.57 0.20 -7.54
CA VAL A 89 -13.75 0.03 -6.35
C VAL A 89 -14.45 0.61 -5.15
N GLY A 90 -14.82 1.89 -5.19
CA GLY A 90 -15.31 2.61 -4.01
C GLY A 90 -14.31 2.59 -2.84
N GLU A 91 -14.80 2.75 -1.61
CA GLU A 91 -13.98 2.71 -0.39
C GLU A 91 -13.62 1.27 0.02
N LYS A 92 -12.73 0.62 -0.74
CA LYS A 92 -12.20 -0.68 -0.35
C LYS A 92 -11.04 -0.55 0.63
N ARG A 93 -11.02 -1.46 1.59
CA ARG A 93 -9.93 -1.60 2.58
C ARG A 93 -9.11 -2.85 2.28
N ILE A 94 -7.85 -2.86 2.67
CA ILE A 94 -7.03 -4.07 2.58
C ILE A 94 -7.23 -4.93 3.83
N ASN A 95 -7.26 -6.25 3.65
CA ASN A 95 -7.42 -7.22 4.75
C ASN A 95 -6.08 -7.45 5.47
N VAL A 96 -5.50 -6.40 6.04
CA VAL A 96 -4.27 -6.42 6.85
C VAL A 96 -4.47 -5.48 8.04
N GLY A 97 -3.77 -5.76 9.14
CA GLY A 97 -3.79 -4.89 10.31
C GLY A 97 -2.85 -3.70 10.13
N TRP A 98 -3.34 -2.49 10.37
CA TRP A 98 -2.50 -1.30 10.41
C TRP A 98 -1.61 -1.32 11.66
N GLN A 99 -0.31 -1.11 11.50
CA GLN A 99 0.68 -0.96 12.58
C GLN A 99 0.59 -2.04 13.67
N ARG A 100 0.36 -3.30 13.28
CA ARG A 100 0.37 -4.42 14.21
C ARG A 100 1.77 -4.71 14.75
N ASP A 101 1.83 -5.32 15.92
CA ASP A 101 3.10 -5.80 16.47
C ASP A 101 3.70 -6.87 15.54
N VAL A 102 5.01 -6.73 15.30
CA VAL A 102 5.79 -7.66 14.47
C VAL A 102 5.83 -9.01 15.16
N TYR A 103 5.68 -10.09 14.40
CA TYR A 103 5.80 -11.44 14.92
C TYR A 103 7.17 -11.66 15.58
N ALA A 104 7.18 -11.82 16.90
CA ALA A 104 8.38 -12.11 17.67
C ALA A 104 8.21 -13.47 18.35
N ARG A 105 8.85 -14.52 17.82
CA ARG A 105 8.84 -15.81 18.51
C ARG A 105 9.60 -15.67 19.83
N SER A 106 8.90 -15.89 20.93
CA SER A 106 9.49 -16.01 22.28
C SER A 106 10.77 -16.87 22.21
N GLN A 107 11.93 -16.21 22.31
CA GLN A 107 13.29 -16.75 22.46
C GLN A 107 14.11 -17.09 21.21
N GLU A 108 13.63 -16.88 19.98
CA GLU A 108 14.47 -16.99 18.77
C GLU A 108 14.26 -15.79 17.85
N THR A 109 15.35 -15.13 17.43
CA THR A 109 15.32 -14.12 16.38
C THR A 109 14.93 -14.78 15.06
N SER A 110 13.63 -14.94 14.82
CA SER A 110 13.13 -15.45 13.55
C SER A 110 13.46 -14.42 12.45
N SER A 111 14.47 -14.72 11.64
CA SER A 111 14.80 -13.91 10.47
C SER A 111 13.83 -14.26 9.34
N PHE A 112 13.11 -13.26 8.84
CA PHE A 112 12.27 -13.41 7.66
C PHE A 112 13.02 -12.94 6.41
N PRO A 113 12.91 -13.67 5.28
CA PRO A 113 13.41 -13.18 3.99
C PRO A 113 12.74 -11.85 3.60
N VAL A 114 13.53 -10.92 3.07
CA VAL A 114 13.06 -9.60 2.64
C VAL A 114 12.86 -9.59 1.12
N VAL A 115 11.72 -9.08 0.67
CA VAL A 115 11.38 -8.87 -0.74
C VAL A 115 11.20 -7.38 -0.98
N LEU A 116 11.97 -6.82 -1.92
CA LEU A 116 11.77 -5.47 -2.40
C LEU A 116 10.87 -5.53 -3.64
N PHE A 117 9.75 -4.82 -3.60
CA PHE A 117 8.77 -4.78 -4.67
C PHE A 117 8.74 -3.40 -5.31
N SER A 118 9.03 -3.34 -6.62
CA SER A 118 8.89 -2.15 -7.45
C SER A 118 7.60 -2.26 -8.26
N HIS A 119 6.79 -1.21 -8.23
CA HIS A 119 5.61 -1.14 -9.09
C HIS A 119 5.99 -0.81 -10.55
N GLY A 120 5.11 -1.13 -11.50
CA GLY A 120 5.27 -0.76 -12.90
C GLY A 120 4.96 0.72 -13.18
N LEU A 121 5.18 1.14 -14.43
CA LEU A 121 4.79 2.46 -14.94
C LEU A 121 3.29 2.72 -14.69
N SER A 122 2.95 3.93 -14.22
CA SER A 122 1.59 4.37 -13.88
C SER A 122 0.90 3.61 -12.73
N ALA A 123 1.62 2.77 -11.98
CA ALA A 123 1.13 2.18 -10.73
C ALA A 123 1.70 2.93 -9.51
N CYS A 124 1.15 2.65 -8.32
CA CYS A 124 1.66 3.16 -7.04
C CYS A 124 1.80 2.01 -6.04
N ARG A 125 2.39 2.26 -4.86
CA ARG A 125 2.65 1.24 -3.82
C ARG A 125 1.40 0.50 -3.33
N HIS A 126 0.21 1.04 -3.58
CA HIS A 126 -1.06 0.46 -3.16
C HIS A 126 -1.56 -0.66 -4.08
N PHE A 127 -1.21 -0.66 -5.37
CA PHE A 127 -1.85 -1.52 -6.37
C PHE A 127 -1.54 -3.01 -6.16
N TYR A 128 -0.38 -3.30 -5.58
CA TYR A 128 0.09 -4.66 -5.31
C TYR A 128 -0.08 -5.06 -3.85
N SER A 129 -0.89 -4.33 -3.07
CA SER A 129 -1.07 -4.59 -1.64
C SER A 129 -1.57 -6.00 -1.35
N ILE A 130 -2.45 -6.55 -2.19
CA ILE A 130 -2.98 -7.91 -2.02
C ILE A 130 -1.87 -8.96 -2.22
N PHE A 131 -1.04 -8.76 -3.24
CA PHE A 131 0.07 -9.65 -3.54
C PHE A 131 1.16 -9.58 -2.46
N CYS A 132 1.56 -8.38 -2.06
CA CYS A 132 2.55 -8.16 -1.01
C CYS A 132 2.07 -8.68 0.35
N ALA A 133 0.79 -8.49 0.68
CA ALA A 133 0.19 -9.06 1.88
C ALA A 133 0.16 -10.59 1.85
N SER A 134 -0.16 -11.19 0.69
CA SER A 134 -0.15 -12.65 0.56
C SER A 134 1.26 -13.20 0.81
N LEU A 135 2.31 -12.61 0.21
CA LEU A 135 3.70 -12.98 0.49
C LEU A 135 4.03 -12.84 1.99
N ALA A 136 3.62 -11.76 2.63
CA ALA A 136 3.86 -11.58 4.06
C ALA A 136 3.20 -12.66 4.93
N SER A 137 2.00 -13.13 4.55
CA SER A 137 1.33 -14.22 5.27
C SER A 137 2.10 -15.55 5.20
N TYR A 138 2.97 -15.74 4.20
CA TYR A 138 3.86 -16.90 4.09
C TYR A 138 5.20 -16.74 4.84
N GLY A 139 5.42 -15.62 5.52
CA GLY A 139 6.64 -15.37 6.30
C GLY A 139 7.70 -14.56 5.56
N PHE A 140 7.30 -13.64 4.68
CA PHE A 140 8.21 -12.69 4.04
C PHE A 140 8.00 -11.28 4.61
N VAL A 141 9.05 -10.47 4.65
CA VAL A 141 8.91 -9.01 4.82
C VAL A 141 8.96 -8.39 3.45
N VAL A 142 7.88 -7.71 3.03
CA VAL A 142 7.77 -7.14 1.69
C VAL A 142 7.74 -5.62 1.78
N ALA A 143 8.73 -4.94 1.19
CA ALA A 143 8.73 -3.49 1.06
C ALA A 143 8.33 -3.10 -0.37
N ALA A 144 7.11 -2.59 -0.52
CA ALA A 144 6.61 -2.00 -1.77
C ALA A 144 7.07 -0.55 -1.87
N ILE A 145 8.10 -0.32 -2.68
CA ILE A 145 8.74 0.99 -2.86
C ILE A 145 7.89 1.84 -3.79
N GLU A 146 7.68 3.09 -3.40
CA GLU A 146 7.14 4.14 -4.24
C GLU A 146 8.29 4.99 -4.77
N HIS A 147 8.48 4.91 -6.09
CA HIS A 147 9.48 5.73 -6.76
C HIS A 147 8.88 7.11 -7.05
N ARG A 148 9.42 8.15 -6.40
CA ARG A 148 9.22 9.52 -6.86
C ARG A 148 10.05 9.71 -8.12
N PHE A 149 9.44 9.50 -9.30
CA PHE A 149 10.04 9.99 -10.52
C PHE A 149 10.12 11.51 -10.38
N VAL A 150 11.34 12.06 -10.35
CA VAL A 150 11.55 13.50 -10.45
C VAL A 150 10.99 13.93 -11.80
N ASP A 151 9.86 14.65 -11.75
CA ASP A 151 9.07 15.18 -12.86
C ASP A 151 9.81 16.23 -13.73
N ASP A 152 11.13 16.16 -13.90
CA ASP A 152 11.86 17.16 -14.69
C ASP A 152 11.61 17.03 -16.21
N LEU A 153 11.08 15.90 -16.66
CA LEU A 153 10.63 15.71 -18.05
C LEU A 153 9.13 15.97 -18.28
N PHE A 154 8.29 15.92 -17.23
CA PHE A 154 6.83 16.11 -17.36
C PHE A 154 6.34 17.52 -16.97
N LYS A 155 7.08 18.28 -16.15
CA LYS A 155 6.78 19.70 -15.92
C LYS A 155 7.00 20.56 -17.18
N LYS A 156 8.00 20.24 -18.01
CA LYS A 156 8.30 21.03 -19.22
C LYS A 156 7.21 20.96 -20.31
N SER A 157 6.44 19.87 -20.39
CA SER A 157 5.35 19.77 -21.38
C SER A 157 4.07 20.48 -20.96
N THR A 158 3.84 20.65 -19.65
CA THR A 158 2.64 21.35 -19.14
C THR A 158 2.80 22.87 -19.16
N ILE A 159 4.03 23.39 -19.01
CA ILE A 159 4.30 24.84 -19.08
C ILE A 159 4.39 25.33 -20.54
N ALA A 160 4.64 24.43 -21.50
CA ALA A 160 4.68 24.78 -22.93
C ALA A 160 3.28 24.84 -23.60
N LEU A 161 2.20 24.54 -22.86
CA LEU A 161 0.82 24.55 -23.37
C LEU A 161 -0.13 25.46 -22.58
N SER A 162 0.41 26.45 -21.84
CA SER A 162 -0.37 27.57 -21.28
C SER A 162 -0.17 28.85 -22.07
#